data_AF-A0A257ASU0-F1
#
_entry.id   AF-A0A257ASU0-F1
#
_cell.length_a   1.000
_cell.length_b   1.000
_cell.length_c   1.000
_cell.angle_alpha   90.00
_cell.angle_beta   90.00
_cell.angle_gamma   90.00
#
_symmetry.space_group_name_H-M   'P 1'
#
loop_
_entity.id
_entity.type
_entity.pdbx_description
1 polymer ?
#
loop_
_entity_poly.entity_id
_entity_poly.type
_entity_poly.pdbx_seq_one_letter_code
_entity_poly.pdbx_strand_id
1 'polypeptide(L)'
;MFEILAGDLLGRIGRLKVGSRRAETPLFLPVINPVTQSISARWMEENLGAEAVITNAYIIFKRLGERAIEEGVHKMLDFDGIVMTDSGGYQVLEYGDVEASPEEIALFEEEIGTDIAVPLDVPTGVCGRERAEETVEKTLKNLERTLNALRERGVRRALWAAPIQGGTHLDLLQRCAEQERGMGFDLYALGSPTPLMEGYRFEKLFEMIYVVRRIIGFGRPLHLFGAGHPMIFPFIVALGVDMHTTSMHASGRSGRSSRRSGMVG
;
A
#
# COMPACT_ATOMS: atom_id res chain seq x y z
N MET A 1 0.04 -16.31 -1.73
CA MET A 1 -0.44 -17.23 -0.67
C MET A 1 -0.06 -16.64 0.68
N PHE A 2 -0.98 -16.62 1.65
CA PHE A 2 -0.73 -16.12 3.00
C PHE A 2 -1.11 -17.20 4.02
N GLU A 3 -0.22 -17.48 4.96
CA GLU A 3 -0.41 -18.46 6.03
C GLU A 3 -0.22 -17.78 7.39
N ILE A 4 -1.07 -18.09 8.37
CA ILE A 4 -0.93 -17.58 9.74
C ILE A 4 -0.13 -18.62 10.55
N LEU A 5 0.94 -18.17 11.19
CA LEU A 5 1.84 -19.00 11.99
C LEU A 5 1.55 -18.90 13.50
N ALA A 6 1.24 -17.69 13.97
CA ALA A 6 0.89 -17.42 15.36
C ALA A 6 0.00 -16.18 15.45
N GLY A 7 -0.72 -16.00 16.57
CA GLY A 7 -1.59 -14.85 16.77
C GLY A 7 -1.70 -14.43 18.24
N ASP A 8 -1.92 -13.14 18.44
CA ASP A 8 -2.29 -12.53 19.73
C ASP A 8 -3.18 -11.30 19.46
N LEU A 9 -4.27 -11.16 20.21
CA LEU A 9 -5.37 -10.23 19.92
C LEU A 9 -5.86 -10.36 18.47
N LEU A 10 -5.83 -9.29 17.67
CA LEU A 10 -6.07 -9.34 16.22
C LEU A 10 -4.76 -9.44 15.42
N GLY A 11 -3.61 -9.33 16.09
CA GLY A 11 -2.28 -9.40 15.52
C GLY A 11 -1.84 -10.82 15.24
N ARG A 12 -0.90 -10.95 14.30
CA ARG A 12 -0.44 -12.25 13.83
C ARG A 12 0.93 -12.21 13.18
N ILE A 13 1.64 -13.31 13.40
CA ILE A 13 2.80 -13.67 12.59
C ILE A 13 2.29 -14.49 11.42
N GLY A 14 2.65 -14.09 10.21
CA GLY A 14 2.19 -14.75 9.00
C GLY A 14 3.29 -14.83 7.95
N ARG A 15 3.13 -15.73 6.98
CA ARG A 15 4.06 -15.89 5.86
C ARG A 15 3.37 -15.53 4.57
N LEU A 16 3.82 -14.46 3.93
CA LEU A 16 3.39 -14.05 2.61
C LEU A 16 4.31 -14.66 1.56
N LYS A 17 3.74 -15.23 0.50
CA LYS A 17 4.48 -15.79 -0.65
C LYS A 17 3.91 -15.28 -1.97
N VAL A 18 4.80 -14.77 -2.83
CA VAL A 18 4.54 -14.37 -4.22
C VAL A 18 5.60 -15.00 -5.10
N GLY A 19 5.19 -15.85 -6.05
CA GLY A 19 6.14 -16.62 -6.86
C GLY A 19 7.15 -17.40 -6.00
N SER A 20 8.44 -17.14 -6.20
CA SER A 20 9.55 -17.68 -5.41
C SER A 20 9.87 -16.87 -4.14
N ARG A 21 9.35 -15.65 -4.01
CA ARG A 21 9.64 -14.71 -2.92
C ARG A 21 8.73 -14.92 -1.73
N ARG A 22 9.24 -14.56 -0.55
CA ARG A 22 8.52 -14.67 0.72
C ARG A 22 8.91 -13.56 1.68
N ALA A 23 8.01 -13.22 2.59
CA ALA A 23 8.27 -12.33 3.72
C ALA A 23 7.43 -12.76 4.93
N GLU A 24 7.90 -12.43 6.14
CA GLU A 24 7.17 -12.63 7.39
C GLU A 24 6.45 -11.35 7.82
N THR A 25 5.17 -11.46 8.22
CA THR A 25 4.38 -10.36 8.79
C THR A 25 4.42 -10.44 10.32
N PRO A 26 4.33 -9.32 11.08
CA PRO A 26 4.14 -7.95 10.62
C PRO A 26 5.36 -7.37 9.88
N LEU A 27 5.12 -6.82 8.69
CA LEU A 27 6.15 -6.43 7.73
C LEU A 27 6.20 -4.91 7.54
N PHE A 28 7.38 -4.32 7.70
CA PHE A 28 7.63 -2.93 7.31
C PHE A 28 8.23 -2.89 5.90
N LEU A 29 7.62 -2.11 5.00
CA LEU A 29 8.11 -1.92 3.64
C LEU A 29 8.70 -0.50 3.50
N PRO A 30 10.02 -0.35 3.36
CA PRO A 30 10.63 0.94 3.05
C PRO A 30 10.13 1.46 1.71
N VAL A 31 9.82 2.76 1.66
CA VAL A 31 9.43 3.43 0.41
C VAL A 31 10.68 3.82 -0.38
N ILE A 32 10.74 3.34 -1.61
CA ILE A 32 11.75 3.69 -2.59
C ILE A 32 11.18 4.73 -3.54
N ASN A 33 11.86 5.87 -3.66
CA ASN A 33 11.65 6.74 -4.81
C ASN A 33 12.49 6.20 -5.98
N PRO A 34 11.87 5.81 -7.10
CA PRO A 34 12.58 5.12 -8.19
C PRO A 34 13.53 6.04 -8.97
N VAL A 35 13.43 7.36 -8.80
CA VAL A 35 14.28 8.36 -9.46
C VAL A 35 15.39 8.86 -8.55
N THR A 36 15.08 9.10 -7.27
CA THR A 36 16.04 9.64 -6.30
C THR A 36 16.13 8.73 -5.09
N GLN A 37 17.21 7.98 -4.97
CA GLN A 37 17.46 7.09 -3.84
C GLN A 37 18.57 7.66 -2.95
N SER A 38 18.26 7.97 -1.69
CA SER A 38 19.30 8.24 -0.70
C SER A 38 19.93 6.96 -0.16
N ILE A 39 19.14 5.88 -0.12
CA ILE A 39 19.52 4.54 0.31
C ILE A 39 18.95 3.58 -0.72
N SER A 40 19.78 2.70 -1.30
CA SER A 40 19.33 1.74 -2.31
C SER A 40 18.56 0.57 -1.69
N ALA A 41 17.72 -0.09 -2.49
CA ALA A 41 17.00 -1.28 -2.05
C ALA A 41 17.96 -2.42 -1.70
N ARG A 42 18.99 -2.67 -2.53
CA ARG A 42 20.12 -3.58 -2.20
C ARG A 42 20.71 -3.32 -0.82
N TRP A 43 20.99 -2.05 -0.49
CA TRP A 43 21.59 -1.74 0.80
C TRP A 43 20.65 -2.11 1.96
N MET A 44 19.36 -1.86 1.83
CA MET A 44 18.36 -2.24 2.85
C MET A 44 18.18 -3.75 2.96
N GLU A 45 18.26 -4.47 1.84
CA GLU A 45 18.28 -5.94 1.83
C GLU A 45 19.47 -6.47 2.63
N GLU A 46 20.68 -6.04 2.26
CA GLU A 46 21.94 -6.56 2.81
C GLU A 46 22.19 -6.14 4.27
N ASN A 47 21.75 -4.93 4.66
CA ASN A 47 22.11 -4.33 5.95
C ASN A 47 20.96 -4.26 6.95
N LEU A 48 19.70 -4.23 6.48
CA LEU A 48 18.51 -4.18 7.36
C LEU A 48 17.70 -5.48 7.32
N GLY A 49 18.01 -6.41 6.41
CA GLY A 49 17.21 -7.62 6.20
C GLY A 49 15.82 -7.30 5.66
N ALA A 50 15.69 -6.24 4.85
CA ALA A 50 14.40 -5.88 4.26
C ALA A 50 13.94 -6.99 3.29
N GLU A 51 12.85 -7.69 3.64
CA GLU A 51 12.26 -8.74 2.79
C GLU A 51 11.33 -8.18 1.71
N ALA A 52 10.91 -6.92 1.85
CA ALA A 52 10.04 -6.23 0.91
C ALA A 52 10.28 -4.72 0.88
N VAL A 53 10.02 -4.11 -0.27
CA VAL A 53 10.01 -2.66 -0.47
C VAL A 53 8.75 -2.23 -1.21
N ILE A 54 8.40 -0.94 -1.13
CA ILE A 54 7.36 -0.35 -1.96
C ILE A 54 7.95 0.76 -2.85
N THR A 55 7.49 0.87 -4.09
CA THR A 55 7.79 1.99 -4.99
C THR A 55 6.52 2.49 -5.65
N ASN A 56 6.61 3.50 -6.51
CA ASN A 56 5.45 4.12 -7.16
C ASN A 56 5.46 3.82 -8.67
N ALA A 57 4.50 3.02 -9.13
CA ALA A 57 4.35 2.62 -10.52
C ALA A 57 4.10 3.80 -11.44
N TYR A 58 3.35 4.82 -11.02
CA TYR A 58 3.11 6.00 -11.86
C TYR A 58 4.39 6.81 -12.13
N ILE A 59 5.24 6.99 -11.12
CA ILE A 59 6.54 7.65 -11.33
C ILE A 59 7.40 6.84 -12.28
N ILE A 60 7.43 5.50 -12.13
CA ILE A 60 8.15 4.61 -13.03
C ILE A 60 7.60 4.76 -14.45
N PHE A 61 6.28 4.64 -14.62
CA PHE A 61 5.58 4.79 -15.90
C PHE A 61 5.96 6.08 -16.62
N LYS A 62 5.90 7.22 -15.92
CA LYS A 62 6.16 8.54 -16.52
C LYS A 62 7.63 8.84 -16.78
N ARG A 63 8.55 8.30 -15.98
CA ARG A 63 9.97 8.74 -16.00
C ARG A 63 10.96 7.65 -16.40
N LEU A 64 10.59 6.39 -16.24
CA LEU A 64 11.48 5.22 -16.36
C LEU A 64 10.80 4.06 -17.11
N GLY A 65 9.69 4.32 -17.81
CA GLY A 65 8.82 3.27 -18.38
C GLY A 65 9.56 2.30 -19.30
N GLU A 66 10.34 2.81 -20.26
CA GLU A 66 11.12 1.99 -21.19
C GLU A 66 12.10 1.07 -20.45
N ARG A 67 12.87 1.63 -19.51
CA ARG A 67 13.82 0.86 -18.70
C ARG A 67 13.11 -0.20 -17.86
N ALA A 68 11.97 0.13 -17.26
CA ALA A 68 11.23 -0.79 -16.41
C ALA A 68 10.62 -1.96 -17.19
N ILE A 69 10.17 -1.72 -18.43
CA ILE A 69 9.70 -2.77 -19.34
C ILE A 69 10.85 -3.68 -19.78
N GLU A 70 12.02 -3.12 -20.10
CA GLU A 70 13.19 -3.89 -20.53
C GLU A 70 13.82 -4.71 -19.39
N GLU A 71 13.98 -4.11 -18.21
CA GLU A 71 14.71 -4.72 -17.09
C GLU A 71 13.82 -5.47 -16.10
N GLY A 72 12.55 -5.08 -16.00
CA GLY A 72 11.69 -5.43 -14.87
C GLY A 72 12.05 -4.67 -13.59
N VAL A 73 11.08 -4.58 -12.67
CA VAL A 73 11.19 -3.76 -11.46
C VAL A 73 12.29 -4.23 -10.52
N HIS A 74 12.55 -5.53 -10.44
CA HIS A 74 13.58 -6.10 -9.55
C HIS A 74 14.99 -5.72 -9.96
N LYS A 75 15.32 -5.88 -11.25
CA LYS A 75 16.64 -5.50 -11.77
C LYS A 75 16.82 -3.99 -11.75
N MET A 76 15.76 -3.23 -12.05
CA MET A 76 15.79 -1.77 -11.99
C MET A 76 16.09 -1.25 -10.58
N LEU A 77 15.49 -1.87 -9.55
CA LEU A 77 15.70 -1.51 -8.15
C LEU A 77 16.90 -2.21 -7.49
N ASP A 78 17.44 -3.24 -8.15
CA ASP A 78 18.49 -4.09 -7.63
C ASP A 78 18.10 -4.73 -6.28
N PHE A 79 16.98 -5.46 -6.29
CA PHE A 79 16.35 -6.04 -5.09
C PHE A 79 15.70 -7.40 -5.37
N ASP A 80 16.08 -8.41 -4.59
CA ASP A 80 15.61 -9.79 -4.79
C ASP A 80 14.34 -10.13 -4.01
N GLY A 81 14.04 -9.37 -2.93
CA GLY A 81 12.83 -9.46 -2.13
C GLY A 81 11.55 -8.99 -2.83
N ILE A 82 10.44 -8.94 -2.09
CA ILE A 82 9.10 -8.59 -2.62
C ILE A 82 9.03 -7.10 -2.99
N VAL A 83 8.63 -6.78 -4.22
CA VAL A 83 8.37 -5.41 -4.65
C VAL A 83 6.88 -5.14 -4.74
N MET A 84 6.41 -4.24 -3.87
CA MET A 84 5.06 -3.66 -3.95
C MET A 84 5.09 -2.38 -4.79
N THR A 85 4.08 -2.16 -5.63
CA THR A 85 3.90 -0.88 -6.33
C THR A 85 2.60 -0.21 -5.93
N ASP A 86 2.71 1.07 -5.60
CA ASP A 86 1.57 1.99 -5.51
C ASP A 86 1.30 2.59 -6.89
N SER A 87 0.04 2.58 -7.33
CA SER A 87 -0.43 3.13 -8.61
C SER A 87 -0.28 4.64 -8.73
N GLY A 88 -0.03 5.34 -7.62
CA GLY A 88 0.14 6.78 -7.59
C GLY A 88 -1.15 7.56 -7.36
N GLY A 89 -2.16 6.94 -6.74
CA GLY A 89 -3.33 7.65 -6.23
C GLY A 89 -2.94 8.82 -5.33
N TYR A 90 -1.84 8.70 -4.58
CA TYR A 90 -1.34 9.80 -3.76
C TYR A 90 -0.90 11.04 -4.57
N GLN A 91 -0.40 10.89 -5.81
CA GLN A 91 -0.12 12.04 -6.69
C GLN A 91 -1.40 12.78 -7.08
N VAL A 92 -2.56 12.13 -7.11
CA VAL A 92 -3.86 12.81 -7.30
C VAL A 92 -4.14 13.77 -6.14
N LEU A 93 -3.77 13.42 -4.90
CA LEU A 93 -3.92 14.32 -3.76
C LEU A 93 -3.01 15.56 -3.84
N GLU A 94 -1.78 15.40 -4.32
CA GLU A 94 -0.80 16.50 -4.36
C GLU A 94 -0.95 17.39 -5.59
N TYR A 95 -1.21 16.80 -6.75
CA TYR A 95 -1.15 17.49 -8.05
C TYR A 95 -2.50 17.59 -8.76
N GLY A 96 -3.55 16.95 -8.22
CA GLY A 96 -4.92 17.05 -8.70
C GLY A 96 -5.32 16.06 -9.80
N ASP A 97 -4.36 15.52 -10.57
CA ASP A 97 -4.64 14.51 -11.60
C ASP A 97 -3.44 13.59 -11.88
N VAL A 98 -3.75 12.41 -12.42
CA VAL A 98 -2.79 11.41 -12.91
C VAL A 98 -3.05 11.21 -14.38
N GLU A 99 -2.04 11.48 -15.22
CA GLU A 99 -2.13 11.33 -16.68
C GLU A 99 -1.92 9.87 -17.09
N ALA A 100 -2.73 8.97 -16.52
CA ALA A 100 -2.81 7.55 -16.86
C ALA A 100 -4.16 6.98 -16.42
N SER A 101 -4.71 6.08 -17.24
CA SER A 101 -5.92 5.35 -16.89
C SER A 101 -5.63 4.18 -15.91
N PRO A 102 -6.63 3.73 -15.13
CA PRO A 102 -6.49 2.53 -14.29
C PRO A 102 -6.02 1.30 -15.06
N GLU A 103 -6.48 1.12 -16.29
CA GLU A 103 -6.10 0.00 -17.16
C GLU A 103 -4.63 0.09 -17.59
N GLU A 104 -4.14 1.28 -17.96
CA GLU A 104 -2.75 1.48 -18.35
C GLU A 104 -1.80 1.18 -17.19
N ILE A 105 -2.08 1.72 -15.99
CA ILE A 105 -1.27 1.45 -14.81
C ILE A 105 -1.31 -0.04 -14.45
N ALA A 106 -2.48 -0.67 -14.48
CA ALA A 106 -2.59 -2.05 -14.08
C ALA A 106 -1.82 -3.00 -15.02
N LEU A 107 -1.90 -2.77 -16.33
CA LEU A 107 -1.14 -3.56 -17.30
C LEU A 107 0.36 -3.27 -17.19
N PHE A 108 0.74 -2.04 -16.90
CA PHE A 108 2.14 -1.68 -16.67
C PHE A 108 2.73 -2.35 -15.43
N GLU A 109 2.01 -2.37 -14.29
CA GLU A 109 2.43 -3.07 -13.07
C GLU A 109 2.66 -4.57 -13.32
N GLU A 110 1.75 -5.21 -14.07
CA GLU A 110 1.92 -6.59 -14.50
C GLU A 110 3.14 -6.75 -15.41
N GLU A 111 3.33 -5.85 -16.38
CA GLU A 111 4.41 -5.91 -17.38
C GLU A 111 5.80 -5.81 -16.74
N ILE A 112 6.00 -4.87 -15.82
CA ILE A 112 7.28 -4.65 -15.13
C ILE A 112 7.59 -5.75 -14.08
N GLY A 113 6.66 -6.67 -13.85
CA GLY A 113 6.86 -7.78 -12.91
C GLY A 113 6.75 -7.38 -11.45
N THR A 114 5.83 -6.48 -11.11
CA THR A 114 5.43 -6.21 -9.72
C THR A 114 4.98 -7.50 -9.01
N ASP A 115 5.38 -7.68 -7.74
CA ASP A 115 4.89 -8.79 -6.92
C ASP A 115 3.53 -8.49 -6.26
N ILE A 116 3.37 -7.25 -5.75
CA ILE A 116 2.12 -6.78 -5.12
C ILE A 116 1.71 -5.44 -5.75
N ALA A 117 0.63 -5.41 -6.50
CA ALA A 117 0.13 -4.22 -7.17
C ALA A 117 -1.05 -3.60 -6.42
N VAL A 118 -1.15 -2.28 -6.44
CA VAL A 118 -2.27 -1.52 -5.87
C VAL A 118 -2.96 -0.83 -7.04
N PRO A 119 -4.24 -1.11 -7.35
CA PRO A 119 -4.97 -0.43 -8.41
C PRO A 119 -4.97 1.09 -8.28
N LEU A 120 -5.15 1.80 -9.39
CA LEU A 120 -5.29 3.26 -9.38
C LEU A 120 -6.58 3.68 -8.67
N ASP A 121 -6.45 4.16 -7.44
CA ASP A 121 -7.55 4.65 -6.61
C ASP A 121 -7.61 6.17 -6.55
N VAL A 122 -8.64 6.69 -5.86
CA VAL A 122 -8.74 8.11 -5.55
C VAL A 122 -8.70 8.25 -4.03
N PRO A 123 -7.55 8.63 -3.44
CA PRO A 123 -7.44 8.74 -2.00
C PRO A 123 -8.43 9.76 -1.43
N THR A 124 -9.22 9.35 -0.44
CA THR A 124 -10.21 10.22 0.21
C THR A 124 -9.58 11.34 1.04
N GLY A 125 -8.49 11.05 1.75
CA GLY A 125 -7.93 11.99 2.74
C GLY A 125 -8.89 12.35 3.88
N VAL A 126 -8.70 13.54 4.45
CA VAL A 126 -9.63 14.14 5.43
C VAL A 126 -10.46 15.19 4.70
N CYS A 127 -11.71 14.86 4.39
CA CYS A 127 -12.60 15.72 3.60
C CYS A 127 -14.06 15.66 4.07
N GLY A 128 -14.89 16.55 3.50
CA GLY A 128 -16.34 16.52 3.68
C GLY A 128 -16.97 15.24 3.11
N ARG A 129 -18.19 14.92 3.58
CA ARG A 129 -18.88 13.67 3.23
C ARG A 129 -19.12 13.51 1.73
N GLU A 130 -19.58 14.55 1.05
CA GLU A 130 -19.84 14.54 -0.41
C GLU A 130 -18.58 14.14 -1.20
N ARG A 131 -17.43 14.75 -0.88
CA ARG A 131 -16.15 14.39 -1.51
C ARG A 131 -15.75 12.96 -1.16
N ALA A 132 -15.97 12.52 0.07
CA ALA A 132 -15.65 11.15 0.48
C ALA A 132 -16.46 10.12 -0.32
N GLU A 133 -17.77 10.34 -0.47
CA GLU A 133 -18.65 9.52 -1.30
C GLU A 133 -18.16 9.48 -2.75
N GLU A 134 -17.85 10.64 -3.34
CA GLU A 134 -17.29 10.72 -4.70
C GLU A 134 -15.99 9.90 -4.86
N THR A 135 -15.06 10.02 -3.91
CA THR A 135 -13.78 9.27 -3.97
C THR A 135 -13.98 7.76 -3.84
N VAL A 136 -14.93 7.31 -3.00
CA VAL A 136 -15.27 5.89 -2.87
C VAL A 136 -15.86 5.35 -4.16
N GLU A 137 -16.83 6.04 -4.76
CA GLU A 137 -17.44 5.60 -6.02
C GLU A 137 -16.42 5.54 -7.17
N LYS A 138 -15.54 6.55 -7.27
CA LYS A 138 -14.47 6.55 -8.28
C LYS A 138 -13.46 5.43 -8.06
N THR A 139 -13.09 5.17 -6.82
CA THR A 139 -12.18 4.07 -6.46
C THR A 139 -12.78 2.74 -6.90
N LEU A 140 -14.01 2.42 -6.48
CA LEU A 140 -14.68 1.17 -6.85
C LEU A 140 -14.79 1.00 -8.37
N LYS A 141 -15.13 2.06 -9.10
CA LYS A 141 -15.16 2.04 -10.57
C LYS A 141 -13.79 1.76 -11.18
N ASN A 142 -12.72 2.35 -10.64
CA ASN A 142 -11.36 2.08 -11.12
C ASN A 142 -10.90 0.65 -10.81
N LEU A 143 -11.30 0.09 -9.68
CA LEU A 143 -11.03 -1.29 -9.30
C LEU A 143 -11.72 -2.25 -10.30
N GLU A 144 -12.97 -2.00 -10.65
CA GLU A 144 -13.67 -2.79 -11.68
C GLU A 144 -12.97 -2.71 -13.04
N ARG A 145 -12.57 -1.51 -13.47
CA ARG A 145 -11.81 -1.30 -14.72
C ARG A 145 -10.49 -2.07 -14.71
N THR A 146 -9.76 -2.00 -13.60
CA THR A 146 -8.51 -2.74 -13.40
C THR A 146 -8.73 -4.25 -13.56
N LEU A 147 -9.68 -4.82 -12.82
CA LEU A 147 -9.96 -6.26 -12.86
C LEU A 147 -10.47 -6.72 -14.24
N ASN A 148 -11.25 -5.89 -14.93
CA ASN A 148 -11.70 -6.17 -16.29
C ASN A 148 -10.54 -6.18 -17.29
N ALA A 149 -9.64 -5.19 -17.24
CA ALA A 149 -8.46 -5.14 -18.11
C ALA A 149 -7.55 -6.35 -17.92
N LEU A 150 -7.28 -6.73 -16.66
CA LEU A 150 -6.51 -7.94 -16.32
C LEU A 150 -7.16 -9.21 -16.89
N ARG A 151 -8.49 -9.33 -16.74
CA ARG A 151 -9.25 -10.47 -17.28
C ARG A 151 -9.23 -10.52 -18.80
N GLU A 152 -9.44 -9.40 -19.47
CA GLU A 152 -9.46 -9.30 -20.94
C GLU A 152 -8.09 -9.60 -21.56
N ARG A 153 -7.01 -9.20 -20.89
CA ARG A 153 -5.64 -9.53 -21.30
C ARG A 153 -5.19 -10.92 -20.85
N GLY A 154 -5.93 -11.57 -19.96
CA GLY A 154 -5.56 -12.87 -19.41
C GLY A 154 -4.28 -12.83 -18.56
N VAL A 155 -4.02 -11.70 -17.89
CA VAL A 155 -2.82 -11.49 -17.06
C VAL A 155 -3.23 -11.18 -15.62
N ARG A 156 -2.63 -11.90 -14.67
CA ARG A 156 -2.72 -11.63 -13.22
C ARG A 156 -1.61 -12.39 -12.49
N ARG A 157 -0.37 -11.92 -12.64
CA ARG A 157 0.82 -12.52 -12.03
C ARG A 157 1.06 -11.94 -10.64
N ALA A 158 0.82 -10.64 -10.48
CA ALA A 158 0.92 -9.97 -9.19
C ALA A 158 -0.19 -10.40 -8.24
N LEU A 159 0.06 -10.29 -6.93
CA LEU A 159 -1.03 -10.19 -5.97
C LEU A 159 -1.59 -8.77 -6.02
N TRP A 160 -2.91 -8.64 -5.90
CA TRP A 160 -3.57 -7.34 -5.97
C TRP A 160 -4.12 -6.92 -4.61
N ALA A 161 -3.76 -5.70 -4.19
CA ALA A 161 -4.15 -5.08 -2.92
C ALA A 161 -5.29 -4.07 -3.12
N ALA A 162 -6.47 -4.35 -2.57
CA ALA A 162 -7.61 -3.45 -2.70
C ALA A 162 -7.46 -2.22 -1.78
N PRO A 163 -7.43 -0.98 -2.30
CA PRO A 163 -7.25 0.22 -1.51
C PRO A 163 -8.59 0.73 -0.97
N ILE A 164 -8.87 0.38 0.29
CA ILE A 164 -10.11 0.75 0.98
C ILE A 164 -10.08 2.25 1.30
N GLN A 165 -11.02 2.97 0.70
CA GLN A 165 -11.23 4.41 0.85
C GLN A 165 -12.49 4.75 1.65
N GLY A 166 -12.69 6.03 1.96
CA GLY A 166 -13.79 6.53 2.82
C GLY A 166 -13.33 7.49 3.91
N GLY A 167 -12.02 7.55 4.17
CA GLY A 167 -11.40 8.48 5.11
C GLY A 167 -11.98 8.34 6.51
N THR A 168 -12.30 9.47 7.16
CA THR A 168 -12.84 9.48 8.53
C THR A 168 -14.32 9.12 8.64
N HIS A 169 -15.00 8.86 7.52
CA HIS A 169 -16.41 8.50 7.47
C HIS A 169 -16.55 6.98 7.54
N LEU A 170 -16.69 6.44 8.76
CA LEU A 170 -16.61 5.00 9.01
C LEU A 170 -17.67 4.18 8.27
N ASP A 171 -18.85 4.75 8.00
CA ASP A 171 -19.89 4.11 7.20
C ASP A 171 -19.50 3.96 5.72
N LEU A 172 -18.82 4.96 5.15
CA LEU A 172 -18.28 4.89 3.80
C LEU A 172 -17.11 3.92 3.71
N LEU A 173 -16.24 3.93 4.73
CA LEU A 173 -15.12 3.00 4.84
C LEU A 173 -15.60 1.55 4.91
N GLN A 174 -16.64 1.29 5.72
CA GLN A 174 -17.28 -0.01 5.81
C GLN A 174 -17.86 -0.44 4.46
N ARG A 175 -18.62 0.45 3.80
CA ARG A 175 -19.23 0.18 2.49
C ARG A 175 -18.18 -0.17 1.44
N CYS A 176 -17.10 0.61 1.37
CA CYS A 176 -15.98 0.37 0.44
C CYS A 176 -15.36 -1.01 0.68
N ALA A 177 -15.05 -1.33 1.94
CA ALA A 177 -14.49 -2.63 2.32
C ALA A 177 -15.41 -3.82 1.99
N GLU A 178 -16.72 -3.67 2.18
CA GLU A 178 -17.71 -4.71 1.87
C GLU A 178 -17.77 -5.00 0.37
N GLN A 179 -17.74 -3.96 -0.45
CA GLN A 179 -17.74 -4.08 -1.92
C GLN A 179 -16.43 -4.68 -2.42
N GLU A 180 -15.28 -4.18 -1.97
CA GLU A 180 -13.96 -4.72 -2.33
C GLU A 180 -13.75 -6.16 -1.89
N ARG A 181 -14.38 -6.58 -0.79
CA ARG A 181 -14.36 -7.97 -0.35
C ARG A 181 -14.96 -8.91 -1.40
N GLY A 182 -16.00 -8.48 -2.09
CA GLY A 182 -16.67 -9.23 -3.17
C GLY A 182 -15.86 -9.31 -4.47
N MET A 183 -14.83 -8.48 -4.65
CA MET A 183 -14.10 -8.36 -5.93
C MET A 183 -12.96 -9.36 -6.11
N GLY A 184 -12.60 -10.12 -5.08
CA GLY A 184 -11.57 -11.18 -5.20
C GLY A 184 -10.13 -10.69 -5.21
N PHE A 185 -9.81 -9.61 -4.49
CA PHE A 185 -8.44 -9.18 -4.23
C PHE A 185 -7.68 -10.13 -3.29
N ASP A 186 -6.35 -10.09 -3.33
CA ASP A 186 -5.46 -11.00 -2.61
C ASP A 186 -5.13 -10.48 -1.20
N LEU A 187 -5.04 -9.16 -1.06
CA LEU A 187 -4.90 -8.44 0.19
C LEU A 187 -5.66 -7.09 0.14
N TYR A 188 -5.71 -6.40 1.26
CA TYR A 188 -6.37 -5.09 1.39
C TYR A 188 -5.38 -4.06 1.92
N ALA A 189 -5.61 -2.81 1.60
CA ALA A 189 -4.86 -1.69 2.10
C ALA A 189 -5.82 -0.62 2.65
N LEU A 190 -5.55 -0.09 3.84
CA LEU A 190 -6.28 1.06 4.36
C LEU A 190 -5.65 2.33 3.76
N GLY A 191 -6.39 2.96 2.86
CA GLY A 191 -5.98 4.18 2.16
C GLY A 191 -6.18 5.44 2.99
N SER A 192 -5.37 6.46 2.70
CA SER A 192 -5.51 7.83 3.22
C SER A 192 -5.36 8.10 4.73
N PRO A 193 -4.71 7.28 5.59
CA PRO A 193 -4.60 7.59 7.01
C PRO A 193 -3.47 8.59 7.34
N THR A 194 -2.59 8.92 6.38
CA THR A 194 -1.39 9.75 6.61
C THR A 194 -1.69 11.06 7.35
N PRO A 195 -2.71 11.86 6.98
CA PRO A 195 -2.99 13.11 7.69
C PRO A 195 -3.41 12.90 9.15
N LEU A 196 -4.03 11.75 9.47
CA LEU A 196 -4.39 11.41 10.85
C LEU A 196 -3.14 11.11 11.69
N MET A 197 -2.17 10.41 11.11
CA MET A 197 -0.91 10.08 11.80
C MET A 197 -0.04 11.32 12.01
N GLU A 198 0.07 12.21 11.01
CA GLU A 198 0.78 13.48 11.14
C GLU A 198 0.14 14.39 12.20
N GLY A 199 -1.19 14.36 12.30
CA GLY A 199 -1.95 15.08 13.32
C GLY A 199 -2.07 14.37 14.67
N TYR A 200 -1.41 13.23 14.90
CA TYR A 200 -1.51 12.42 16.13
C TYR A 200 -2.96 12.01 16.50
N ARG A 201 -3.85 11.93 15.51
CA ARG A 201 -5.27 11.57 15.64
C ARG A 201 -5.45 10.05 15.68
N PHE A 202 -4.71 9.37 16.57
CA PHE A 202 -4.62 7.90 16.59
C PHE A 202 -5.92 7.20 16.99
N GLU A 203 -6.78 7.83 17.79
CA GLU A 203 -8.11 7.28 18.11
C GLU A 203 -8.89 6.98 16.83
N LYS A 204 -8.98 7.95 15.91
CA LYS A 204 -9.67 7.80 14.64
C LYS A 204 -8.98 6.78 13.72
N LEU A 205 -7.64 6.77 13.71
CA LEU A 205 -6.86 5.75 12.98
C LEU A 205 -7.23 4.33 13.44
N PHE A 206 -7.29 4.11 14.76
CA PHE A 206 -7.57 2.80 15.33
C PHE A 206 -9.02 2.37 15.05
N GLU A 207 -9.98 3.29 15.10
CA GLU A 207 -11.36 3.03 14.66
C GLU A 207 -11.41 2.57 13.20
N MET A 208 -10.70 3.27 12.30
CA MET A 208 -10.66 2.91 10.88
C MET A 208 -10.07 1.52 10.65
N ILE A 209 -8.94 1.21 11.29
CA ILE A 209 -8.30 -0.12 11.20
C ILE A 209 -9.27 -1.20 11.70
N TYR A 210 -9.93 -0.97 12.84
CA TYR A 210 -10.86 -1.94 13.42
C TYR A 210 -12.07 -2.20 12.52
N VAL A 211 -12.67 -1.15 11.96
CA VAL A 211 -13.79 -1.26 11.00
C VAL A 211 -13.38 -2.12 9.81
N VAL A 212 -12.26 -1.79 9.16
CA VAL A 212 -11.76 -2.53 8.00
C VAL A 212 -11.46 -3.98 8.34
N ARG A 213 -10.70 -4.23 9.41
CA ARG A 213 -10.31 -5.58 9.85
C ARG A 213 -11.54 -6.47 10.08
N ARG A 214 -12.61 -5.94 10.68
CA ARG A 214 -13.86 -6.68 10.89
C ARG A 214 -14.54 -7.10 9.58
N ILE A 215 -14.48 -6.27 8.55
CA ILE A 215 -15.13 -6.53 7.28
C ILE A 215 -14.33 -7.52 6.43
N ILE A 216 -13.02 -7.30 6.28
CA ILE A 216 -12.17 -8.17 5.45
C ILE A 216 -11.88 -9.52 6.11
N GLY A 217 -12.11 -9.63 7.42
CA GLY A 217 -11.88 -10.82 8.22
C GLY A 217 -10.39 -11.12 8.42
N PHE A 218 -10.08 -12.33 8.89
CA PHE A 218 -8.70 -12.75 9.18
C PHE A 218 -8.07 -13.61 8.06
N GLY A 219 -8.72 -13.78 6.91
CA GLY A 219 -8.15 -14.61 5.83
C GLY A 219 -7.03 -13.93 5.04
N ARG A 220 -7.04 -12.60 4.97
CA ARG A 220 -6.19 -11.82 4.05
C ARG A 220 -5.38 -10.73 4.78
N PRO A 221 -4.16 -10.41 4.29
CA PRO A 221 -3.36 -9.33 4.86
C PRO A 221 -4.03 -7.96 4.78
N LEU A 222 -3.74 -7.08 5.75
CA LEU A 222 -4.05 -5.65 5.72
C LEU A 222 -2.77 -4.83 5.73
N HIS A 223 -2.62 -4.02 4.69
CA HIS A 223 -1.59 -3.01 4.57
C HIS A 223 -2.08 -1.67 5.14
N LEU A 224 -1.23 -0.97 5.89
CA LEU A 224 -1.49 0.38 6.37
C LEU A 224 -0.50 1.36 5.72
N PHE A 225 -1.00 2.17 4.80
CA PHE A 225 -0.18 3.18 4.12
C PHE A 225 0.28 4.28 5.06
N GLY A 226 1.55 4.67 4.97
CA GLY A 226 2.09 5.87 5.64
C GLY A 226 2.41 5.73 7.13
N ALA A 227 2.13 4.57 7.74
CA ALA A 227 2.49 4.24 9.12
C ALA A 227 3.99 3.92 9.29
N GLY A 228 4.83 4.95 9.25
CA GLY A 228 6.29 4.85 9.38
C GLY A 228 6.85 5.03 10.80
N HIS A 229 6.06 5.59 11.73
CA HIS A 229 6.58 5.96 13.05
C HIS A 229 6.52 4.78 14.04
N PRO A 230 7.64 4.33 14.65
CA PRO A 230 7.67 3.12 15.49
C PRO A 230 6.71 3.12 16.69
N MET A 231 6.36 4.29 17.22
CA MET A 231 5.42 4.45 18.34
C MET A 231 4.07 3.75 18.10
N ILE A 232 3.58 3.68 16.86
CA ILE A 232 2.27 3.10 16.57
C ILE A 232 2.31 1.60 16.26
N PHE A 233 3.49 1.01 16.05
CA PHE A 233 3.60 -0.38 15.57
C PHE A 233 2.90 -1.40 16.48
N PRO A 234 3.07 -1.38 17.82
CA PRO A 234 2.38 -2.34 18.68
C PRO A 234 0.86 -2.25 18.58
N PHE A 235 0.32 -1.03 18.43
CA PHE A 235 -1.13 -0.78 18.38
C PHE A 235 -1.73 -1.23 17.05
N ILE A 236 -1.10 -0.89 15.93
CA ILE A 236 -1.61 -1.30 14.61
C ILE A 236 -1.50 -2.82 14.44
N VAL A 237 -0.44 -3.45 14.95
CA VAL A 237 -0.29 -4.91 14.95
C VAL A 237 -1.35 -5.56 15.82
N ALA A 238 -1.58 -5.06 17.05
CA ALA A 238 -2.64 -5.57 17.93
C ALA A 238 -4.05 -5.44 17.32
N LEU A 239 -4.25 -4.48 16.40
CA LEU A 239 -5.47 -4.29 15.61
C LEU A 239 -5.50 -5.13 14.31
N GLY A 240 -4.46 -5.92 14.06
CA GLY A 240 -4.38 -6.83 12.95
C GLY A 240 -3.87 -6.19 11.66
N VAL A 241 -3.05 -5.15 11.70
CA VAL A 241 -2.28 -4.71 10.53
C VAL A 241 -1.11 -5.67 10.32
N ASP A 242 -0.95 -6.14 9.09
CA ASP A 242 0.07 -7.14 8.71
C ASP A 242 1.26 -6.51 7.99
N MET A 243 1.02 -5.39 7.29
CA MET A 243 2.04 -4.71 6.51
C MET A 243 1.89 -3.20 6.71
N HIS A 244 2.99 -2.45 6.76
CA HIS A 244 2.93 -0.99 6.85
C HIS A 244 4.14 -0.33 6.20
N THR A 245 3.98 0.92 5.78
CA THR A 245 5.00 1.71 5.06
C THR A 245 5.21 3.05 5.72
N THR A 246 6.36 3.69 5.54
CA THR A 246 6.46 5.13 5.85
C THR A 246 5.72 5.94 4.79
N SER A 247 5.34 7.18 5.08
CA SER A 247 4.86 8.06 4.01
C SER A 247 6.02 8.34 3.06
N MET A 248 5.73 8.41 1.76
CA MET A 248 6.72 8.68 0.71
C MET A 248 7.54 9.97 0.94
N HIS A 249 7.06 10.83 1.84
CA HIS A 249 7.62 12.13 2.19
C HIS A 249 8.48 12.15 3.47
N ALA A 250 8.34 11.18 4.39
CA ALA A 250 8.83 11.36 5.76
C ALA A 250 10.07 10.53 6.09
N SER A 251 11.24 11.20 6.08
CA SER A 251 12.17 11.28 7.23
C SER A 251 13.57 11.79 6.86
N GLY A 252 14.07 11.52 5.66
CA GLY A 252 15.44 11.91 5.28
C GLY A 252 15.67 13.41 5.03
N ARG A 253 14.62 14.15 4.62
CA ARG A 253 14.74 15.56 4.22
C ARG A 253 14.58 16.58 5.36
N SER A 254 14.14 16.18 6.55
CA SER A 254 13.79 17.11 7.63
C SER A 254 14.78 17.15 8.80
N GLY A 255 15.88 16.39 8.75
CA GLY A 255 16.87 16.32 9.83
C GLY A 255 16.36 15.71 11.14
N ARG A 256 15.21 15.02 11.12
CA ARG A 256 14.55 14.44 12.30
C ARG A 256 14.81 12.95 12.40
N SER A 257 15.17 12.49 13.60
CA SER A 257 15.38 11.07 13.90
C SER A 257 14.15 10.48 14.59
N SER A 258 13.65 9.34 14.11
CA SER A 258 12.56 8.61 14.75
C SER A 258 13.09 7.73 15.89
N ARG A 259 12.50 7.84 17.09
CA ARG A 259 12.74 6.93 18.22
C ARG A 259 11.45 6.18 18.58
N ARG A 260 11.59 5.11 19.37
CA ARG A 260 10.45 4.36 19.93
C ARG A 260 9.45 5.27 20.66
N SER A 261 9.91 6.37 21.25
CA SER A 261 9.12 7.33 22.03
C SER A 261 8.60 8.55 21.25
N GLY A 262 8.92 8.70 19.96
CA GLY A 262 8.62 9.92 19.20
C GLY A 262 9.76 10.39 18.28
N MET A 263 9.52 11.43 17.51
CA MET A 263 10.59 12.13 16.78
C MET A 263 11.42 13.00 17.74
N VAL A 264 12.73 13.05 17.49
CA VAL A 264 13.65 13.98 18.15
C VAL A 264 14.32 14.84 17.08
N GLY A 265 14.40 16.14 17.35
CA GLY A 265 15.13 17.13 16.55
C GLY A 265 16.39 17.60 17.26
#